data_AF-A0A959HH77-F1
#
_entry.id   AF-A0A959HH77-F1
#
_cell.length_a   1.000
_cell.length_b   1.000
_cell.length_c   1.000
_cell.angle_alpha   90.00
_cell.angle_beta   90.00
_cell.angle_gamma   90.00
#
_symmetry.space_group_name_H-M   'P 1'
#
loop_
_entity.id
_entity.type
_entity.pdbx_description
1 polymer ?
#
loop_
_entity_poly.entity_id
_entity_poly.type
_entity_poly.pdbx_seq_one_letter_code
_entity_poly.pdbx_strand_id
1 'polypeptide(L)'
;MIDKTKRIIIVAWNWNDALESETLNGKNNKWQTEAGDCLIQLDIREKRNWPVIWNTTTEYKGSKIMVFLHNNHPNHLNQEAHQQTSKAFQKVSASFRAILFSGGHEPIYCAHNELGILGINGSFPFRPKILPSKEVVNESDFILDEPNKRINQKHFDFIWNFYWHGRRNRILELSEELRIWSFGYSVQASGKKKGMQEYLQQHTLLWDHLALFTGSTDGKGHAGEYDMQPYLTYLNAKGCVKAAERLIKTQGKIKDLLASAPGTDAEVEKTLSKVYTELVNLFELLPEDTL
;
A
#
# COMPACT_ATOMS: atom_id res chain seq x y z
N MET A 1 -17.27 11.10 18.29
CA MET A 1 -16.00 11.76 18.62
C MET A 1 -15.14 11.76 17.37
N ILE A 2 -14.49 12.88 17.04
CA ILE A 2 -13.44 12.89 16.02
C ILE A 2 -12.22 12.20 16.64
N ASP A 3 -11.68 11.21 15.94
CA ASP A 3 -10.47 10.52 16.35
C ASP A 3 -9.29 11.51 16.32
N LYS A 4 -8.74 11.83 17.50
CA LYS A 4 -7.62 12.77 17.65
C LYS A 4 -6.25 12.11 17.40
N THR A 5 -6.21 10.83 17.03
CA THR A 5 -4.96 10.15 16.76
C THR A 5 -4.30 10.69 15.49
N LYS A 6 -3.21 11.43 15.70
CA LYS A 6 -2.31 11.98 14.69
C LYS A 6 -1.90 10.94 13.64
N ARG A 7 -1.82 11.37 12.38
CA ARG A 7 -1.37 10.55 11.26
C ARG A 7 0.08 10.87 10.92
N ILE A 8 0.86 9.83 10.64
CA ILE A 8 2.27 9.93 10.27
C ILE A 8 2.48 9.14 8.98
N ILE A 9 2.97 9.82 7.95
CA ILE A 9 3.51 9.19 6.75
C ILE A 9 5.04 9.22 6.88
N ILE A 10 5.69 8.08 6.67
CA ILE A 10 7.15 7.95 6.62
C ILE A 10 7.53 7.46 5.22
N VAL A 11 8.41 8.17 4.51
CA VAL A 11 8.92 7.78 3.20
C VAL A 11 10.40 7.43 3.34
N ALA A 12 10.71 6.15 3.18
CA ALA A 12 12.04 5.58 3.29
C ALA A 12 12.57 5.24 1.89
N TRP A 13 13.56 6.01 1.43
CA TRP A 13 14.23 5.89 0.13
C TRP A 13 15.71 6.26 0.32
N ASN A 14 16.59 5.69 -0.50
CA ASN A 14 17.90 6.26 -0.82
C ASN A 14 17.79 7.56 -1.64
N TRP A 15 18.00 8.73 -1.04
CA TRP A 15 17.89 10.03 -1.73
C TRP A 15 19.20 10.41 -2.44
N ASN A 16 19.72 9.50 -3.28
CA ASN A 16 20.86 9.80 -4.13
C ASN A 16 20.50 10.86 -5.19
N ASP A 17 21.43 11.78 -5.44
CA ASP A 17 21.51 12.73 -6.57
C ASP A 17 20.45 13.86 -6.68
N ALA A 18 19.51 14.00 -5.72
CA ALA A 18 18.53 15.09 -5.74
C ALA A 18 18.93 16.36 -4.94
N LEU A 19 19.91 16.26 -4.02
CA LEU A 19 20.27 17.33 -3.10
C LEU A 19 21.78 17.34 -2.79
N GLU A 20 22.48 18.38 -3.25
CA GLU A 20 23.78 18.82 -2.69
C GLU A 20 23.62 19.45 -1.29
N SER A 21 22.60 19.07 -0.52
CA SER A 21 22.41 19.55 0.85
C SER A 21 23.05 18.57 1.84
N GLU A 22 24.08 19.03 2.54
CA GLU A 22 24.86 18.30 3.57
C GLU A 22 24.04 17.85 4.81
N THR A 23 22.70 17.98 4.77
CA THR A 23 21.80 18.00 5.91
C THR A 23 21.04 16.68 6.15
N LEU A 24 21.05 15.73 5.21
CA LEU A 24 20.35 14.43 5.35
C LEU A 24 21.17 13.30 5.97
N ASN A 25 22.42 13.56 6.39
CA ASN A 25 23.23 12.60 7.17
C ASN A 25 22.60 12.32 8.55
N GLY A 26 21.66 11.36 8.59
CA GLY A 26 21.05 10.85 9.82
C GLY A 26 19.99 11.74 10.47
N LYS A 27 19.53 12.82 9.81
CA LYS A 27 18.47 13.70 10.32
C LYS A 27 17.17 13.52 9.53
N ASN A 28 16.12 13.10 10.24
CA ASN A 28 14.76 12.96 9.71
C ASN A 28 14.27 14.30 9.13
N ASN A 29 13.94 14.36 7.83
CA ASN A 29 13.32 15.56 7.27
C ASN A 29 11.82 15.52 7.54
N LYS A 30 11.42 16.13 8.65
CA LYS A 30 10.04 16.18 9.13
C LYS A 30 9.32 17.42 8.62
N TRP A 31 8.18 17.20 7.99
CA TRP A 31 7.22 18.20 7.53
C TRP A 31 5.88 17.99 8.24
N GLN A 32 5.10 19.06 8.37
CA GLN A 32 3.85 19.04 9.13
C GLN A 32 2.68 19.62 8.34
N THR A 33 1.47 19.12 8.59
CA THR A 33 0.24 19.72 8.06
C THR A 33 -0.38 20.70 9.05
N GLU A 34 -1.45 21.37 8.64
CA GLU A 34 -2.22 22.29 9.50
C GLU A 34 -2.93 21.58 10.65
N ALA A 35 -3.44 20.37 10.42
CA ALA A 35 -3.99 19.51 11.48
C ALA A 35 -2.92 18.93 12.43
N GLY A 36 -1.64 19.20 12.15
CA GLY A 36 -0.52 18.68 12.94
C GLY A 36 -0.16 17.24 12.62
N ASP A 37 -0.62 16.66 11.51
CA ASP A 37 -0.07 15.40 10.97
C ASP A 37 1.39 15.59 10.55
N CYS A 38 2.11 14.50 10.27
CA CYS A 38 3.52 14.59 9.84
C CYS A 38 3.85 13.72 8.65
N LEU A 39 4.63 14.28 7.72
CA LEU A 39 5.34 13.56 6.68
C LEU A 39 6.82 13.55 7.04
N ILE A 40 7.45 12.37 7.09
CA ILE A 40 8.84 12.21 7.50
C ILE A 40 9.60 11.52 6.38
N GLN A 41 10.66 12.15 5.89
CA GLN A 41 11.58 11.52 4.96
C GLN A 41 12.75 10.90 5.71
N LEU A 42 13.08 9.66 5.35
CA LEU A 42 14.23 8.94 5.87
C LEU A 42 15.16 8.57 4.72
N ASP A 43 16.44 8.89 4.87
CA ASP A 43 17.49 8.49 3.93
C ASP A 43 18.04 7.10 4.31
N ILE A 44 17.60 6.10 3.54
CA ILE A 44 17.89 4.69 3.74
C ILE A 44 18.86 4.25 2.64
N ARG A 45 20.15 4.42 2.92
CA ARG A 45 21.25 4.12 1.99
C ARG A 45 21.75 2.69 2.02
N GLU A 46 21.49 1.97 3.11
CA GLU A 46 21.88 0.57 3.31
C GLU A 46 20.89 -0.14 4.25
N LYS A 47 20.85 -1.48 4.24
CA LYS A 47 20.06 -2.27 5.22
C LYS A 47 20.39 -1.93 6.68
N ARG A 48 21.62 -1.49 6.99
CA ARG A 48 22.01 -1.04 8.34
C ARG A 48 21.29 0.22 8.83
N ASN A 49 20.59 0.96 7.95
CA ASN A 49 19.77 2.10 8.33
C ASN A 49 18.39 1.66 8.90
N TRP A 50 18.10 0.36 8.94
CA TRP A 50 16.86 -0.19 9.53
C TRP A 50 16.49 0.37 10.93
N PRO A 51 17.43 0.55 11.88
CA PRO A 51 17.12 1.14 13.18
C PRO A 51 16.62 2.59 13.12
N VAL A 52 16.87 3.33 12.03
CA VAL A 52 16.37 4.70 11.85
C VAL A 52 14.86 4.70 11.61
N ILE A 53 14.37 3.79 10.77
CA ILE A 53 12.93 3.55 10.58
C ILE A 53 12.31 3.13 11.93
N TRP A 54 13.01 2.29 12.70
CA TRP A 54 12.55 1.86 14.01
C TRP A 54 12.41 2.98 15.03
N ASN A 55 13.48 3.72 15.26
CA ASN A 55 13.51 4.82 16.23
C ASN A 55 12.52 5.92 15.85
N THR A 56 12.37 6.22 14.55
CA THR A 56 11.36 7.17 14.06
C THR A 56 9.95 6.66 14.34
N THR A 57 9.65 5.40 14.07
CA THR A 57 8.31 4.84 14.32
C THR A 57 7.97 4.79 15.81
N THR A 58 8.95 4.56 16.69
CA THR A 58 8.75 4.56 18.15
C THR A 58 8.57 5.97 18.74
N GLU A 59 9.16 7.01 18.13
CA GLU A 59 8.94 8.42 18.49
C GLU A 59 7.44 8.80 18.43
N TYR A 60 6.71 8.23 17.46
CA TYR A 60 5.27 8.49 17.25
C TYR A 60 4.35 7.42 17.84
N LYS A 61 4.79 6.71 18.89
CA LYS A 61 3.96 5.73 19.60
C LYS A 61 2.56 6.28 19.94
N GLY A 62 1.54 5.48 19.65
CA GLY A 62 0.12 5.87 19.79
C GLY A 62 -0.48 6.64 18.61
N SER A 63 0.32 7.02 17.60
CA SER A 63 -0.16 7.59 16.33
C SER A 63 -0.68 6.50 15.38
N LYS A 64 -1.32 6.89 14.27
CA LYS A 64 -1.50 6.03 13.09
C LYS A 64 -0.31 6.27 12.16
N ILE A 65 0.38 5.21 11.76
CA ILE A 65 1.64 5.31 11.02
C ILE A 65 1.55 4.50 9.72
N MET A 66 1.92 5.12 8.62
CA MET A 66 2.04 4.55 7.29
C MET A 66 3.48 4.72 6.81
N VAL A 67 4.15 3.63 6.44
CA VAL A 67 5.57 3.63 6.04
C VAL A 67 5.72 3.13 4.61
N PHE A 68 6.10 4.04 3.72
CA PHE A 68 6.47 3.76 2.34
C PHE A 68 7.94 3.35 2.27
N LEU A 69 8.20 2.16 1.74
CA LEU A 69 9.54 1.58 1.56
C LEU A 69 9.82 1.46 0.05
N HIS A 70 10.81 2.19 -0.45
CA HIS A 70 11.08 2.20 -1.89
C HIS A 70 11.75 0.88 -2.34
N ASN A 71 11.10 0.15 -3.23
CA ASN A 71 11.49 -1.19 -3.66
C ASN A 71 12.46 -1.17 -4.87
N ASN A 72 13.55 -0.41 -4.78
CA ASN A 72 14.56 -0.34 -5.84
C ASN A 72 16.01 -0.42 -5.31
N HIS A 73 16.90 -0.90 -6.17
CA HIS A 73 18.35 -0.96 -5.95
C HIS A 73 18.90 0.43 -5.58
N PRO A 74 19.87 0.55 -4.63
CA PRO A 74 20.56 -0.50 -3.89
C PRO A 74 19.87 -0.97 -2.61
N ASN A 75 18.76 -0.34 -2.19
CA ASN A 75 18.19 -0.57 -0.86
C ASN A 75 16.97 -1.45 -0.89
N HIS A 76 17.26 -2.73 -1.17
CA HIS A 76 16.35 -3.87 -1.07
C HIS A 76 15.80 -4.05 0.35
N LEU A 77 14.87 -3.19 0.74
CA LEU A 77 13.78 -3.53 1.63
C LEU A 77 12.80 -4.39 0.80
N ASN A 78 13.22 -5.63 0.55
CA ASN A 78 12.46 -6.63 -0.18
C ASN A 78 11.16 -7.00 0.57
N GLN A 79 10.34 -7.85 -0.05
CA GLN A 79 9.09 -8.35 0.54
C GLN A 79 9.30 -8.95 1.94
N GLU A 80 10.43 -9.62 2.19
CA GLU A 80 10.80 -10.13 3.52
C GLU A 80 10.99 -8.99 4.54
N ALA A 81 11.76 -7.95 4.18
CA ALA A 81 11.95 -6.78 5.02
C ALA A 81 10.62 -6.06 5.30
N HIS A 82 9.73 -5.93 4.32
CA HIS A 82 8.36 -5.40 4.51
C HIS A 82 7.51 -6.24 5.47
N GLN A 83 7.59 -7.56 5.41
CA GLN A 83 6.92 -8.44 6.36
C GLN A 83 7.48 -8.30 7.78
N GLN A 84 8.81 -8.24 7.92
CA GLN A 84 9.49 -8.01 9.20
C GLN A 84 9.16 -6.63 9.78
N THR A 85 9.14 -5.58 8.94
CA THR A 85 8.66 -4.22 9.24
C THR A 85 7.28 -4.29 9.90
N SER A 86 6.32 -4.86 9.17
CA SER A 86 4.92 -4.94 9.58
C SER A 86 4.79 -5.64 10.93
N LYS A 87 5.39 -6.82 11.07
CA LYS A 87 5.41 -7.63 12.32
C LYS A 87 5.99 -6.87 13.51
N ALA A 88 7.04 -6.08 13.31
CA ALA A 88 7.73 -5.39 14.39
C ALA A 88 6.94 -4.17 14.89
N PHE A 89 6.37 -3.37 13.99
CA PHE A 89 5.80 -2.06 14.32
C PHE A 89 4.33 -2.03 14.76
N GLN A 90 3.58 -3.10 14.54
CA GLN A 90 2.21 -3.22 15.07
C GLN A 90 2.16 -3.14 16.60
N LYS A 91 3.26 -3.46 17.30
CA LYS A 91 3.39 -3.36 18.76
C LYS A 91 3.66 -1.92 19.26
N VAL A 92 3.90 -0.98 18.35
CA VAL A 92 4.44 0.36 18.65
C VAL A 92 3.41 1.47 18.45
N SER A 93 2.47 1.31 17.53
CA SER A 93 1.52 2.37 17.11
C SER A 93 0.07 1.97 17.37
N ALA A 94 -0.86 2.94 17.31
CA ALA A 94 -2.29 2.64 17.40
C ALA A 94 -2.82 1.94 16.13
N SER A 95 -2.17 2.18 14.99
CA SER A 95 -2.31 1.38 13.78
C SER A 95 -1.08 1.58 12.91
N PHE A 96 -0.56 0.50 12.33
CA PHE A 96 0.62 0.51 11.47
C PHE A 96 0.30 -0.02 10.07
N ARG A 97 0.92 0.54 9.03
CA ARG A 97 1.03 -0.06 7.69
C ARG A 97 2.43 0.14 7.14
N ALA A 98 2.92 -0.88 6.42
CA ALA A 98 4.03 -0.72 5.49
C ALA A 98 3.53 -0.90 4.06
N ILE A 99 4.09 -0.15 3.12
CA ILE A 99 3.76 -0.16 1.70
C ILE A 99 5.08 -0.25 0.95
N LEU A 100 5.20 -1.18 0.00
CA LEU A 100 6.28 -1.15 -0.98
C LEU A 100 5.84 -0.26 -2.12
N PHE A 101 6.72 0.64 -2.58
CA PHE A 101 6.43 1.50 -3.73
C PHE A 101 7.64 1.60 -4.67
N SER A 102 7.44 1.77 -5.97
CA SER A 102 8.55 1.97 -6.92
C SER A 102 8.14 2.58 -8.26
N GLY A 103 9.13 2.76 -9.14
CA GLY A 103 8.92 3.05 -10.56
C GLY A 103 8.48 4.46 -10.92
N GLY A 104 8.11 5.32 -9.96
CA GLY A 104 7.61 6.66 -10.27
C GLY A 104 6.15 6.69 -10.75
N HIS A 105 5.42 5.58 -10.62
CA HIS A 105 4.14 5.35 -11.32
C HIS A 105 2.88 5.29 -10.44
N GLU A 106 3.04 5.40 -9.13
CA GLU A 106 1.94 5.33 -8.17
C GLU A 106 1.36 6.70 -7.77
N PRO A 107 0.18 6.77 -7.13
CA PRO A 107 -0.43 8.03 -6.70
C PRO A 107 0.37 8.87 -5.70
N ILE A 108 1.37 8.27 -5.03
CA ILE A 108 2.35 9.04 -4.24
C ILE A 108 3.18 10.02 -5.10
N TYR A 109 3.26 9.79 -6.42
CA TYR A 109 3.99 10.62 -7.38
C TYR A 109 3.08 11.61 -8.12
N CYS A 110 3.52 12.87 -8.21
CA CYS A 110 2.84 13.96 -8.91
C CYS A 110 2.64 13.72 -10.42
N ALA A 111 3.41 12.80 -11.01
CA ALA A 111 3.32 12.44 -12.43
C ALA A 111 1.98 11.79 -12.80
N HIS A 112 1.34 11.13 -11.83
CA HIS A 112 0.13 10.32 -12.03
C HIS A 112 -1.09 10.87 -11.27
N ASN A 113 -0.86 11.76 -10.30
CA ASN A 113 -1.92 12.48 -9.62
C ASN A 113 -1.43 13.87 -9.19
N GLU A 114 -2.19 14.93 -9.46
CA GLU A 114 -1.85 16.31 -9.05
C GLU A 114 -1.65 16.46 -7.53
N LEU A 115 -2.29 15.59 -6.73
CA LEU A 115 -2.21 15.58 -5.27
C LEU A 115 -1.10 14.68 -4.72
N GLY A 116 -0.26 14.13 -5.60
CA GLY A 116 0.97 13.41 -5.23
C GLY A 116 1.89 14.26 -4.35
N ILE A 117 2.74 13.60 -3.57
CA ILE A 117 3.69 14.26 -2.65
C ILE A 117 5.14 14.15 -3.11
N LEU A 118 5.46 13.23 -4.02
CA LEU A 118 6.81 13.04 -4.59
C LEU A 118 6.86 13.53 -6.04
N GLY A 119 7.98 14.13 -6.44
CA GLY A 119 8.30 14.35 -7.85
C GLY A 119 8.51 13.04 -8.62
N ILE A 120 8.44 13.07 -9.95
CA ILE A 120 8.54 11.88 -10.83
C ILE A 120 9.77 11.00 -10.55
N ASN A 121 10.90 11.61 -10.21
CA ASN A 121 12.17 10.96 -9.85
C ASN A 121 12.31 10.70 -8.32
N GLY A 122 11.21 10.79 -7.58
CA GLY A 122 11.17 10.79 -6.12
C GLY A 122 11.32 12.15 -5.45
N SER A 123 11.80 13.18 -6.15
CA SER A 123 12.27 14.43 -5.53
C SER A 123 11.26 15.04 -4.55
N PHE A 124 11.76 15.49 -3.41
CA PHE A 124 10.95 16.14 -2.39
C PHE A 124 11.74 17.31 -1.76
N PRO A 125 11.12 18.50 -1.58
CA PRO A 125 9.75 18.80 -1.98
C PRO A 125 9.57 18.76 -3.51
N PHE A 126 8.31 18.64 -3.95
CA PHE A 126 7.99 18.64 -5.38
C PHE A 126 8.27 20.03 -5.97
N ARG A 127 9.23 20.10 -6.89
CA ARG A 127 9.47 21.29 -7.72
C ARG A 127 8.62 21.22 -8.99
N PRO A 128 8.10 22.36 -9.49
CA PRO A 128 7.08 22.38 -10.53
C PRO A 128 7.57 21.69 -11.80
N LYS A 129 6.70 20.90 -12.42
CA LYS A 129 6.85 20.45 -13.80
C LYS A 129 5.58 20.73 -14.56
N ILE A 130 5.75 21.06 -15.84
CA ILE A 130 4.66 21.10 -16.79
C ILE A 130 4.15 19.66 -16.92
N LEU A 131 2.90 19.42 -16.52
CA LEU A 131 2.27 18.10 -16.69
C LEU A 131 2.07 17.80 -18.18
N PRO A 132 1.87 16.52 -18.58
CA PRO A 132 1.48 16.17 -19.94
C PRO A 132 0.20 16.88 -20.43
N SER A 133 -0.68 17.30 -19.50
CA SER A 133 -1.87 18.12 -19.76
C SER A 133 -1.57 19.59 -20.12
N LYS A 134 -0.31 20.03 -20.01
CA LYS A 134 0.17 21.42 -20.06
C LYS A 134 -0.25 22.32 -18.89
N GLU A 135 -0.95 21.78 -17.90
CA GLU A 135 -1.16 22.50 -16.64
C GLU A 135 0.12 22.50 -15.80
N VAL A 136 0.34 23.62 -15.11
CA VAL A 136 1.47 23.81 -14.20
C VAL A 136 0.94 23.65 -12.78
N VAL A 137 1.26 22.53 -12.14
CA VAL A 137 1.08 22.37 -10.69
C VAL A 137 2.19 23.18 -10.03
N ASN A 138 1.84 24.18 -9.24
CA ASN A 138 2.83 25.03 -8.59
C ASN A 138 3.32 24.39 -7.29
N GLU A 139 4.59 24.62 -6.97
CA GLU A 139 5.20 24.15 -5.72
C GLU A 139 4.50 24.76 -4.49
N SER A 140 3.93 25.97 -4.64
CA SER A 140 3.07 26.63 -3.64
C SER A 140 1.77 25.90 -3.33
N ASP A 141 1.29 25.05 -4.25
CA ASP A 141 0.06 24.29 -4.04
C ASP A 141 0.33 23.11 -3.09
N PHE A 142 1.57 22.60 -3.09
CA PHE A 142 2.02 21.53 -2.20
C PHE A 142 2.72 22.03 -0.92
N ILE A 143 3.65 22.98 -1.04
CA ILE A 143 4.36 23.59 0.09
C ILE A 143 3.63 24.87 0.51
N LEU A 144 3.14 24.90 1.74
CA LEU A 144 2.56 26.11 2.33
C LEU A 144 3.63 27.05 2.90
N ASP A 145 4.74 26.49 3.41
CA ASP A 145 5.83 27.23 4.05
C ASP A 145 7.09 26.35 4.08
N GLU A 146 8.05 26.56 3.18
CA GLU A 146 9.30 25.78 3.15
C GLU A 146 10.19 26.03 4.38
N PRO A 147 10.46 27.28 4.82
CA PRO A 147 11.24 27.56 6.04
C PRO A 147 10.72 26.84 7.29
N ASN A 148 9.39 26.80 7.49
CA ASN A 148 8.75 26.12 8.62
C ASN A 148 8.32 24.68 8.31
N LYS A 149 8.70 24.13 7.14
CA LYS A 149 8.40 22.76 6.69
C LYS A 149 6.92 22.39 6.75
N ARG A 150 6.04 23.26 6.25
CA ARG A 150 4.59 23.02 6.18
C ARG A 150 4.18 22.53 4.79
N ILE A 151 3.47 21.41 4.76
CA ILE A 151 2.84 20.85 3.56
C ILE A 151 1.32 21.08 3.56
N ASN A 152 0.73 21.12 2.38
CA ASN A 152 -0.71 21.23 2.19
C ASN A 152 -1.44 19.98 2.72
N GLN A 153 -2.44 20.20 3.57
CA GLN A 153 -3.29 19.15 4.13
C GLN A 153 -3.99 18.32 3.03
N LYS A 154 -4.39 18.93 1.90
CA LYS A 154 -5.09 18.24 0.79
C LYS A 154 -4.24 17.11 0.19
N HIS A 155 -2.95 17.36 -0.04
CA HIS A 155 -2.04 16.35 -0.61
C HIS A 155 -1.75 15.24 0.41
N PHE A 156 -1.55 15.61 1.69
CA PHE A 156 -1.39 14.62 2.76
C PHE A 156 -2.64 13.74 2.91
N ASP A 157 -3.84 14.34 2.91
CA ASP A 157 -5.11 13.63 3.00
C ASP A 157 -5.37 12.75 1.79
N PHE A 158 -5.00 13.19 0.58
CA PHE A 158 -5.11 12.37 -0.62
C PHE A 158 -4.25 11.10 -0.51
N ILE A 159 -2.95 11.20 -0.18
CA ILE A 159 -2.09 10.03 -0.03
C ILE A 159 -2.53 9.16 1.14
N TRP A 160 -2.90 9.79 2.26
CA TRP A 160 -3.43 9.06 3.40
C TRP A 160 -4.68 8.26 3.01
N ASN A 161 -5.65 8.88 2.35
CA ASN A 161 -6.89 8.22 1.96
C ASN A 161 -6.66 7.19 0.86
N PHE A 162 -5.82 7.46 -0.15
CA PHE A 162 -5.54 6.48 -1.19
C PHE A 162 -4.90 5.21 -0.62
N TYR A 163 -3.89 5.30 0.25
CA TYR A 163 -3.20 4.10 0.74
C TYR A 163 -3.81 3.52 2.03
N TRP A 164 -4.55 4.32 2.81
CA TRP A 164 -5.27 3.82 3.98
C TRP A 164 -6.66 3.27 3.61
N HIS A 165 -7.32 3.83 2.58
CA HIS A 165 -8.70 3.52 2.17
C HIS A 165 -8.83 3.10 0.68
N GLY A 166 -7.78 3.04 -0.14
CA GLY A 166 -7.87 2.58 -1.54
C GLY A 166 -8.02 1.06 -1.75
N ARG A 167 -8.25 0.26 -0.69
CA ARG A 167 -8.31 -1.22 -0.80
C ARG A 167 -9.38 -1.74 -1.75
N ARG A 168 -10.48 -0.98 -1.93
CA ARG A 168 -11.55 -1.34 -2.86
C ARG A 168 -11.02 -1.42 -4.30
N ASN A 169 -10.22 -0.45 -4.74
CA ASN A 169 -9.59 -0.48 -6.06
C ASN A 169 -8.60 -1.65 -6.17
N ARG A 170 -7.81 -1.91 -5.12
CA ARG A 170 -6.84 -3.02 -5.13
C ARG A 170 -7.47 -4.40 -5.21
N ILE A 171 -8.65 -4.59 -4.62
CA ILE A 171 -9.45 -5.83 -4.78
C ILE A 171 -10.07 -5.90 -6.17
N LEU A 172 -10.52 -4.78 -6.75
CA LEU A 172 -11.02 -4.73 -8.12
C LEU A 172 -9.93 -5.14 -9.11
N GLU A 173 -8.75 -4.51 -9.04
CA GLU A 173 -7.55 -4.85 -9.82
C GLU A 173 -7.24 -6.35 -9.74
N LEU A 174 -7.13 -6.89 -8.52
CA LEU A 174 -6.87 -8.33 -8.32
C LEU A 174 -7.97 -9.22 -8.92
N SER A 175 -9.24 -8.79 -8.84
CA SER A 175 -10.35 -9.52 -9.46
C SER A 175 -10.29 -9.47 -11.00
N GLU A 176 -9.84 -8.35 -11.59
CA GLU A 176 -9.68 -8.19 -13.03
C GLU A 176 -8.47 -8.96 -13.56
N GLU A 177 -7.32 -8.90 -12.86
CA GLU A 177 -6.14 -9.74 -13.13
C GLU A 177 -6.53 -11.22 -13.14
N LEU A 178 -7.28 -11.67 -12.13
CA LEU A 178 -7.75 -13.05 -12.01
C LEU A 178 -8.74 -13.42 -13.13
N ARG A 179 -9.64 -12.51 -13.52
CA ARG A 179 -10.59 -12.73 -14.63
C ARG A 179 -9.87 -12.86 -15.98
N ILE A 180 -8.89 -11.98 -16.24
CA ILE A 180 -8.06 -12.02 -17.45
C ILE A 180 -7.25 -13.33 -17.50
N TRP A 181 -6.67 -13.74 -16.37
CA TRP A 181 -5.97 -15.01 -16.22
C TRP A 181 -6.89 -16.20 -16.54
N SER A 182 -8.09 -16.27 -15.94
CA SER A 182 -9.03 -17.38 -16.15
C SER A 182 -9.46 -17.50 -17.61
N PHE A 183 -9.70 -16.36 -18.27
CA PHE A 183 -9.99 -16.32 -19.70
C PHE A 183 -8.80 -16.84 -20.52
N GLY A 184 -7.59 -16.33 -20.28
CA GLY A 184 -6.36 -16.76 -20.98
C GLY A 184 -6.08 -18.25 -20.82
N TYR A 185 -6.26 -18.80 -19.62
CA TYR A 185 -6.11 -20.22 -19.33
C TYR A 185 -7.12 -21.07 -20.11
N SER A 186 -8.42 -20.71 -20.08
CA SER A 186 -9.47 -21.46 -20.79
C SER A 186 -9.23 -21.56 -22.30
N VAL A 187 -8.71 -20.49 -22.91
CA VAL A 187 -8.37 -20.45 -24.34
C VAL A 187 -7.14 -21.32 -24.63
N GLN A 188 -6.12 -21.33 -23.77
CA GLN A 188 -4.91 -22.16 -23.98
C GLN A 188 -5.15 -23.65 -23.72
N ALA A 189 -5.98 -24.00 -22.73
CA ALA A 189 -6.34 -25.38 -22.42
C ALA A 189 -7.04 -26.09 -23.60
N SER A 190 -7.78 -25.36 -24.43
CA SER A 190 -8.35 -25.88 -25.69
C SER A 190 -7.33 -26.13 -26.82
N GLY A 191 -6.10 -25.63 -26.70
CA GLY A 191 -5.10 -25.61 -27.77
C GLY A 191 -3.85 -26.45 -27.53
N LYS A 192 -3.24 -26.39 -26.33
CA LYS A 192 -2.02 -27.15 -25.99
C LYS A 192 -1.92 -27.47 -24.50
N LYS A 193 -1.52 -28.70 -24.16
CA LYS A 193 -1.08 -29.09 -22.81
C LYS A 193 0.30 -28.51 -22.48
N LYS A 194 0.37 -27.23 -22.11
CA LYS A 194 1.47 -26.76 -21.24
C LYS A 194 1.12 -27.06 -19.79
N GLY A 195 2.11 -27.49 -19.01
CA GLY A 195 1.88 -27.83 -17.60
C GLY A 195 1.61 -26.57 -16.79
N MET A 196 0.63 -26.63 -15.88
CA MET A 196 0.20 -25.50 -15.04
C MET A 196 1.39 -24.72 -14.45
N GLN A 197 2.39 -25.39 -13.86
CA GLN A 197 3.57 -24.74 -13.28
C GLN A 197 4.32 -23.80 -14.24
N GLU A 198 4.46 -24.13 -15.53
CA GLU A 198 5.12 -23.26 -16.51
C GLU A 198 4.32 -21.97 -16.78
N TYR A 199 2.99 -22.06 -16.72
CA TYR A 199 2.12 -20.89 -16.93
C TYR A 199 2.00 -20.03 -15.65
N LEU A 200 1.96 -20.66 -14.48
CA LEU A 200 1.99 -19.94 -13.20
C LEU A 200 3.33 -19.23 -12.97
N GLN A 201 4.45 -19.80 -13.42
CA GLN A 201 5.77 -19.15 -13.41
C GLN A 201 5.87 -17.94 -14.37
N GLN A 202 4.99 -17.84 -15.38
CA GLN A 202 4.90 -16.65 -16.25
C GLN A 202 4.04 -15.52 -15.65
N HIS A 203 3.27 -15.83 -14.61
CA HIS A 203 2.34 -14.92 -13.95
C HIS A 203 2.54 -14.94 -12.42
N THR A 204 3.80 -14.94 -11.97
CA THR A 204 4.20 -14.94 -10.55
C THR A 204 3.50 -13.83 -9.76
N LEU A 205 3.41 -12.62 -10.32
CA LEU A 205 2.77 -11.46 -9.68
C LEU A 205 1.35 -11.72 -9.19
N LEU A 206 0.52 -12.45 -9.96
CA LEU A 206 -0.85 -12.78 -9.54
C LEU A 206 -0.85 -13.74 -8.34
N TRP A 207 0.04 -14.74 -8.34
CA TRP A 207 0.18 -15.64 -7.20
C TRP A 207 0.80 -14.95 -5.98
N ASP A 208 1.73 -14.03 -6.18
CA ASP A 208 2.29 -13.22 -5.10
C ASP A 208 1.20 -12.31 -4.49
N HIS A 209 0.33 -11.69 -5.31
CA HIS A 209 -0.83 -10.93 -4.84
C HIS A 209 -1.84 -11.82 -4.06
N LEU A 210 -2.19 -13.00 -4.59
CA LEU A 210 -3.07 -13.96 -3.92
C LEU A 210 -2.44 -14.53 -2.63
N ALA A 211 -1.13 -14.73 -2.58
CA ALA A 211 -0.39 -15.17 -1.39
C ALA A 211 -0.29 -14.05 -0.33
N LEU A 212 -0.16 -12.78 -0.76
CA LEU A 212 -0.29 -11.62 0.13
C LEU A 212 -1.71 -11.51 0.72
N PHE A 213 -2.73 -11.97 -0.01
CA PHE A 213 -4.09 -12.09 0.49
C PHE A 213 -4.19 -13.15 1.62
N THR A 214 -3.59 -14.34 1.44
CA THR A 214 -3.63 -15.44 2.42
C THR A 214 -2.72 -15.25 3.63
N GLY A 215 -1.58 -14.59 3.48
CA GLY A 215 -0.58 -14.37 4.53
C GLY A 215 -1.06 -13.49 5.71
N SER A 216 -2.27 -12.92 5.63
CA SER A 216 -2.83 -12.00 6.64
C SER A 216 -3.62 -12.70 7.78
N THR A 217 -3.23 -13.91 8.23
CA THR A 217 -4.18 -14.79 8.98
C THR A 217 -3.68 -15.56 10.21
N ASP A 218 -2.44 -15.45 10.67
CA ASP A 218 -2.03 -16.08 11.95
C ASP A 218 -2.36 -15.22 13.19
N GLY A 219 -3.35 -14.32 13.07
CA GLY A 219 -3.79 -13.41 14.14
C GLY A 219 -2.80 -12.30 14.51
N LYS A 220 -1.59 -12.30 13.91
CA LYS A 220 -0.50 -11.37 14.23
C LYS A 220 -0.52 -10.13 13.34
N GLY A 221 -1.70 -9.60 13.09
CA GLY A 221 -1.95 -8.22 12.63
C GLY A 221 -1.35 -7.77 11.30
N HIS A 222 -0.88 -8.68 10.42
CA HIS A 222 -0.15 -8.35 9.18
C HIS A 222 -0.94 -7.41 8.25
N ALA A 223 -0.68 -6.11 8.40
CA ALA A 223 -1.33 -5.05 7.66
C ALA A 223 -0.75 -4.88 6.24
N GLY A 224 -0.86 -5.93 5.42
CA GLY A 224 -0.60 -5.88 3.99
C GLY A 224 -1.74 -5.21 3.22
N GLU A 225 -1.58 -5.05 1.91
CA GLU A 225 -2.55 -4.39 1.01
C GLU A 225 -4.00 -4.89 1.22
N TYR A 226 -4.17 -6.19 1.49
CA TYR A 226 -5.46 -6.88 1.58
C TYR A 226 -5.99 -7.18 3.01
N ASP A 227 -5.42 -6.64 4.09
CA ASP A 227 -5.70 -7.12 5.46
C ASP A 227 -7.13 -6.90 6.01
N MET A 228 -7.90 -5.96 5.47
CA MET A 228 -9.28 -5.56 5.86
C MET A 228 -9.52 -5.02 7.29
N GLN A 229 -8.68 -5.27 8.29
CA GLN A 229 -8.96 -4.96 9.71
C GLN A 229 -9.36 -3.48 10.00
N PRO A 230 -8.78 -2.46 9.33
CA PRO A 230 -9.23 -1.07 9.47
C PRO A 230 -10.67 -0.80 9.02
N TYR A 231 -11.19 -1.54 8.03
CA TYR A 231 -12.61 -1.46 7.64
C TYR A 231 -13.52 -2.10 8.67
N LEU A 232 -13.09 -3.20 9.29
CA LEU A 232 -13.82 -3.81 10.40
C LEU A 232 -13.95 -2.82 11.56
N THR A 233 -12.85 -2.16 11.92
CA THR A 233 -12.83 -1.09 12.92
C THR A 233 -13.75 0.07 12.52
N TYR A 234 -13.71 0.52 11.27
CA TYR A 234 -14.58 1.60 10.76
C TYR A 234 -16.06 1.21 10.81
N LEU A 235 -16.44 0.06 10.24
CA LEU A 235 -17.81 -0.42 10.18
C LEU A 235 -18.37 -0.65 11.60
N ASN A 236 -17.60 -1.23 12.50
CA ASN A 236 -17.99 -1.38 13.90
C ASN A 236 -18.16 -0.02 14.61
N ALA A 237 -17.26 0.94 14.38
CA ALA A 237 -17.39 2.31 14.92
C ALA A 237 -18.60 3.08 14.35
N LYS A 238 -19.10 2.68 13.17
CA LYS A 238 -20.35 3.19 12.57
C LYS A 238 -21.60 2.39 12.98
N GLY A 239 -21.47 1.33 13.78
CA GLY A 239 -22.58 0.45 14.15
C GLY A 239 -22.97 -0.58 13.07
N CYS A 240 -22.23 -0.65 11.96
CA CYS A 240 -22.48 -1.51 10.81
C CYS A 240 -21.99 -2.96 11.04
N VAL A 241 -22.28 -3.55 12.21
CA VAL A 241 -21.71 -4.83 12.67
C VAL A 241 -21.93 -5.97 11.65
N LYS A 242 -23.13 -6.10 11.09
CA LYS A 242 -23.44 -7.12 10.06
C LYS A 242 -22.61 -6.97 8.77
N ALA A 243 -22.20 -5.75 8.43
CA ALA A 243 -21.32 -5.51 7.27
C ALA A 243 -19.87 -5.94 7.61
N ALA A 244 -19.40 -5.64 8.82
CA ALA A 244 -18.11 -6.11 9.31
C ALA A 244 -18.04 -7.65 9.36
N GLU A 245 -19.07 -8.32 9.90
CA GLU A 245 -19.18 -9.79 9.91
C GLU A 245 -19.13 -10.39 8.50
N ARG A 246 -19.87 -9.80 7.54
CA ARG A 246 -19.82 -10.21 6.13
C ARG A 246 -18.42 -10.02 5.55
N LEU A 247 -17.74 -8.91 5.83
CA LEU A 247 -16.39 -8.62 5.33
C LEU A 247 -15.38 -9.67 5.82
N ILE A 248 -15.35 -9.99 7.12
CA ILE A 248 -14.50 -11.05 7.70
C ILE A 248 -14.81 -12.39 7.02
N LYS A 249 -16.09 -12.76 6.95
CA LYS A 249 -16.53 -14.05 6.41
C LYS A 249 -16.10 -14.22 4.95
N THR A 250 -16.25 -13.20 4.12
CA THR A 250 -15.84 -13.22 2.72
C THR A 250 -14.32 -13.32 2.58
N GLN A 251 -13.55 -12.54 3.36
CA GLN A 251 -12.08 -12.65 3.38
C GLN A 251 -11.61 -14.04 3.84
N GLY A 252 -12.28 -14.64 4.84
CA GLY A 252 -12.02 -15.99 5.33
C GLY A 252 -12.22 -17.06 4.25
N LYS A 253 -13.35 -17.03 3.52
CA LYS A 253 -13.59 -17.95 2.41
C LYS A 253 -12.50 -17.90 1.34
N ILE A 254 -12.03 -16.71 0.95
CA ILE A 254 -10.96 -16.55 -0.05
C ILE A 254 -9.70 -17.27 0.43
N LYS A 255 -9.39 -17.15 1.72
CA LYS A 255 -8.24 -17.80 2.36
C LYS A 255 -8.39 -19.32 2.39
N ASP A 256 -9.55 -19.82 2.79
CA ASP A 256 -9.85 -21.25 2.79
C ASP A 256 -9.76 -21.85 1.38
N LEU A 257 -10.29 -21.16 0.38
CA LEU A 257 -10.21 -21.57 -1.04
C LEU A 257 -8.76 -21.66 -1.50
N LEU A 258 -7.95 -20.61 -1.28
CA LEU A 258 -6.55 -20.57 -1.68
C LEU A 258 -5.67 -21.56 -0.88
N ALA A 259 -5.99 -21.85 0.38
CA ALA A 259 -5.31 -22.87 1.19
C ALA A 259 -5.70 -24.31 0.80
N SER A 260 -6.93 -24.50 0.32
CA SER A 260 -7.43 -25.79 -0.19
C SER A 260 -7.04 -26.08 -1.65
N ALA A 261 -6.14 -25.28 -2.23
CA ALA A 261 -5.76 -25.34 -3.64
C ALA A 261 -5.43 -26.79 -4.10
N PRO A 262 -6.29 -27.38 -4.94
CA PRO A 262 -6.24 -28.81 -5.25
C PRO A 262 -5.21 -29.15 -6.34
N GLY A 263 -4.89 -30.44 -6.46
CA GLY A 263 -3.75 -30.91 -7.26
C GLY A 263 -3.98 -31.00 -8.77
N THR A 264 -5.21 -30.86 -9.28
CA THR A 264 -5.51 -30.94 -10.71
C THR A 264 -6.00 -29.62 -11.31
N ASP A 265 -5.59 -29.37 -12.55
CA ASP A 265 -5.93 -28.22 -13.38
C ASP A 265 -7.42 -27.79 -13.30
N ALA A 266 -8.35 -28.73 -13.49
CA ALA A 266 -9.80 -28.45 -13.47
C ALA A 266 -10.31 -28.05 -12.07
N GLU A 267 -9.69 -28.58 -11.02
CA GLU A 267 -10.03 -28.21 -9.64
C GLU A 267 -9.42 -26.85 -9.25
N VAL A 268 -8.25 -26.49 -9.81
CA VAL A 268 -7.64 -25.16 -9.67
C VAL A 268 -8.50 -24.10 -10.35
N GLU A 269 -8.93 -24.31 -11.61
CA GLU A 269 -9.84 -23.40 -12.33
C GLU A 269 -11.14 -23.15 -11.54
N LYS A 270 -11.73 -24.23 -11.01
CA LYS A 270 -12.92 -24.17 -10.14
C LYS A 270 -12.66 -23.45 -8.82
N THR A 271 -11.44 -23.49 -8.29
CA THR A 271 -11.06 -22.80 -7.06
C THR A 271 -10.87 -21.30 -7.32
N LEU A 272 -10.15 -20.95 -8.38
CA LEU A 272 -9.90 -19.56 -8.78
C LEU A 272 -11.19 -18.84 -9.20
N SER A 273 -12.13 -19.53 -9.86
CA SER A 273 -13.46 -18.97 -10.16
C SER A 273 -14.26 -18.61 -8.90
N LYS A 274 -14.13 -19.40 -7.82
CA LYS A 274 -14.74 -19.07 -6.53
C LYS A 274 -14.01 -17.93 -5.83
N VAL A 275 -12.67 -17.89 -5.90
CA VAL A 275 -11.87 -16.77 -5.37
C VAL A 275 -12.25 -15.46 -6.05
N TYR A 276 -12.40 -15.44 -7.39
CA TYR A 276 -12.92 -14.30 -8.13
C TYR A 276 -14.30 -13.86 -7.63
N THR A 277 -15.25 -14.80 -7.48
CA THR A 277 -16.60 -14.51 -6.98
C THR A 277 -16.57 -13.86 -5.60
N GLU A 278 -15.75 -14.39 -4.68
CA GLU A 278 -15.66 -13.83 -3.32
C GLU A 278 -14.84 -12.51 -3.29
N LEU A 279 -13.90 -12.28 -4.21
CA LEU A 279 -13.23 -10.97 -4.37
C LEU A 279 -14.23 -9.89 -4.83
N VAL A 280 -15.12 -10.21 -5.78
CA VAL A 280 -16.22 -9.30 -6.19
C VAL A 280 -17.17 -9.04 -5.02
N ASN A 281 -17.60 -10.09 -4.29
CA ASN A 281 -18.40 -9.92 -3.06
C ASN A 281 -17.69 -9.02 -2.03
N LEU A 282 -16.36 -9.09 -1.93
CA LEU A 282 -15.58 -8.29 -1.00
C LEU A 282 -15.48 -6.83 -1.46
N PHE A 283 -15.33 -6.58 -2.75
CA PHE A 283 -15.38 -5.25 -3.37
C PHE A 283 -16.72 -4.57 -3.10
N GLU A 284 -17.84 -5.26 -3.30
CA GLU A 284 -19.20 -4.76 -3.04
C GLU A 284 -19.46 -4.49 -1.54
N LEU A 285 -18.77 -5.24 -0.65
CA LEU A 285 -18.88 -5.08 0.80
C LEU A 285 -18.02 -3.95 1.36
N LEU A 286 -16.96 -3.56 0.64
CA LEU A 286 -16.20 -2.37 1.00
C LEU A 286 -17.05 -1.14 0.67
N PRO A 287 -17.08 -0.14 1.57
CA PRO A 287 -17.76 1.11 1.27
C PRO A 287 -17.23 1.67 -0.05
N GLU A 288 -18.11 2.33 -0.79
CA GLU A 288 -17.68 3.37 -1.72
C GLU A 288 -17.08 4.45 -0.83
N ASP A 289 -15.76 4.36 -0.60
CA ASP A 289 -15.06 5.37 0.16
C ASP A 289 -15.29 6.69 -0.56
N THR A 290 -15.92 7.61 0.16
CA THR A 290 -16.22 8.96 -0.29
C THR A 290 -14.91 9.67 -0.60
N LEU A 291 -14.55 9.69 -1.89
CA LEU A 291 -13.59 10.63 -2.48
C LEU A 291 -14.15 12.05 -2.39
#